data_AF-A0A6B2XKS8-F1
#
_entry.id   AF-A0A6B2XKS8-F1
#
_cell.length_a   1.000
_cell.length_b   1.000
_cell.length_c   1.000
_cell.angle_alpha   90.00
_cell.angle_beta   90.00
_cell.angle_gamma   90.00
#
_symmetry.space_group_name_H-M   'P 1'
#
loop_
_entity.id
_entity.type
_entity.pdbx_description
1 polymer ?
#
loop_
_entity_poly.entity_id
_entity_poly.type
_entity_poly.pdbx_seq_one_letter_code
_entity_poly.pdbx_strand_id
1 'polypeptide(L)'
;MEAKTRSSTATHRPAARHRRFRHDEYVAVDLFSGFGGLTKGIGDAGFTTIMAANHNEYKVRVHERNHPDADHWIADLVDPEAADYHSARDLPPADLLAAGVSCVNHSLANTVRAYEQGLTLFELEDP
;
A
#
# COMPACT_ATOMS: atom_id res chain seq x y z
N MET A 1 13.22 -20.85 -11.72
CA MET A 1 13.83 -20.64 -10.39
C MET A 1 12.67 -20.70 -9.41
N GLU A 2 12.64 -21.71 -8.55
CA GLU A 2 11.48 -21.97 -7.68
C GLU A 2 11.39 -20.85 -6.63
N ALA A 3 10.38 -19.98 -6.75
CA ALA A 3 10.11 -18.93 -5.79
C ALA A 3 9.81 -19.60 -4.46
N LYS A 4 10.66 -19.38 -3.44
CA LYS A 4 10.38 -19.82 -2.07
C LYS A 4 9.06 -19.17 -1.64
N THR A 5 7.97 -19.93 -1.66
CA THR A 5 6.69 -19.52 -1.08
C THR A 5 6.93 -19.25 0.40
N ARG A 6 7.08 -17.98 0.75
CA ARG A 6 7.03 -17.55 2.14
C ARG A 6 5.58 -17.78 2.58
N SER A 7 5.40 -18.59 3.62
CA SER A 7 4.11 -18.76 4.30
C SER A 7 3.80 -17.47 5.09
N SER A 8 3.49 -16.38 4.39
CA SER A 8 2.89 -15.19 5.01
C SER A 8 1.38 -15.28 4.93
N THR A 9 0.71 -14.70 5.93
CA THR A 9 -0.74 -14.53 5.97
C THR A 9 -1.06 -13.05 6.13
N ALA A 10 -2.11 -12.57 5.47
CA ALA A 10 -2.57 -11.20 5.60
C ALA A 10 -2.80 -10.86 7.08
N THR A 11 -2.20 -9.78 7.56
CA THR A 11 -2.22 -9.41 8.98
C THR A 11 -2.81 -8.03 9.16
N HIS A 12 -3.90 -7.93 9.93
CA HIS A 12 -4.49 -6.67 10.35
C HIS A 12 -3.82 -6.16 11.63
N ARG A 13 -3.50 -4.87 11.66
CA ARG A 13 -2.85 -4.16 12.76
C ARG A 13 -3.75 -2.98 13.12
N PRO A 14 -4.41 -2.99 14.28
CA PRO A 14 -5.26 -1.86 14.66
C PRO A 14 -4.41 -0.61 14.92
N ALA A 15 -5.02 0.56 14.74
CA ALA A 15 -4.42 1.84 15.02
C ALA A 15 -3.85 1.88 16.45
N ALA A 16 -2.63 2.38 16.58
CA ALA A 16 -1.97 2.55 17.88
C ALA A 16 -2.68 3.61 18.74
N ARG A 17 -3.44 4.50 18.12
CA ARG A 17 -4.25 5.53 18.77
C ARG A 17 -5.66 5.53 18.21
N HIS A 18 -6.63 5.65 19.10
CA HIS A 18 -8.03 5.77 18.70
C HIS A 18 -8.34 7.22 18.29
N ARG A 19 -8.93 7.36 17.10
CA ARG A 19 -9.49 8.62 16.61
C ARG A 19 -10.58 9.13 17.54
N ARG A 20 -10.54 10.42 17.86
CA ARG A 20 -11.46 11.05 18.82
C ARG A 20 -12.83 11.37 18.21
N PHE A 21 -12.87 11.71 16.92
CA PHE A 21 -14.11 12.00 16.19
C PHE A 21 -14.20 11.08 14.97
N ARG A 22 -15.37 10.45 14.77
CA ARG A 22 -15.59 9.47 13.68
C ARG A 22 -16.43 10.02 12.52
N HIS A 23 -17.14 11.13 12.68
CA HIS A 23 -18.27 11.50 11.81
C HIS A 23 -18.19 12.91 11.20
N ASP A 24 -17.19 13.73 11.55
CA ASP A 24 -17.10 15.13 11.11
C ASP A 24 -15.95 15.40 10.11
N GLU A 25 -15.23 14.36 9.67
CA GLU A 25 -14.05 14.48 8.79
C GLU A 25 -14.18 13.57 7.57
N TYR A 26 -13.77 14.05 6.40
CA TYR A 26 -13.61 13.21 5.21
C TYR A 26 -12.53 12.16 5.47
N VAL A 27 -12.80 10.91 5.10
CA VAL A 27 -11.91 9.79 5.38
C VAL A 27 -11.25 9.26 4.12
N ALA A 28 -10.05 8.71 4.28
CA ALA A 28 -9.26 8.15 3.20
C ALA A 28 -8.69 6.77 3.52
N VAL A 29 -8.50 5.96 2.48
CA VAL A 29 -7.66 4.75 2.53
C VAL A 29 -6.43 4.93 1.63
N ASP A 30 -5.29 4.45 2.10
CA ASP A 30 -3.98 4.56 1.42
C ASP A 30 -3.43 3.17 1.04
N LEU A 31 -3.47 2.84 -0.25
CA LEU A 31 -2.96 1.58 -0.78
C LEU A 31 -1.52 1.72 -1.23
N PHE A 32 -0.72 0.70 -0.97
CA PHE A 32 0.72 0.70 -1.26
C PHE A 32 1.46 1.83 -0.53
N SER A 33 1.04 2.12 0.71
CA SER A 33 1.35 3.36 1.46
C SER A 33 2.83 3.66 1.74
N GLY A 34 3.72 2.70 1.49
CA GLY A 34 5.16 2.85 1.71
C GLY A 34 5.48 3.24 3.15
N PHE A 35 6.28 4.29 3.32
CA PHE A 35 6.59 4.86 4.65
C PHE A 35 5.61 5.96 5.09
N GLY A 36 4.55 6.21 4.33
CA GLY A 36 3.50 7.18 4.67
C GLY A 36 3.66 8.58 4.09
N GLY A 37 4.41 8.72 2.98
CA GLY A 37 4.54 10.01 2.29
C GLY A 37 3.22 10.47 1.65
N LEU A 38 2.51 9.54 1.00
CA LEU A 38 1.18 9.82 0.42
C LEU A 38 0.17 10.13 1.53
N THR A 39 0.15 9.34 2.60
CA THR A 39 -0.65 9.58 3.81
C THR A 39 -0.48 10.98 4.38
N LYS A 40 0.75 11.50 4.42
CA LYS A 40 1.01 12.88 4.87
C LYS A 40 0.33 13.89 3.96
N GLY A 41 0.41 13.70 2.64
CA GLY A 41 -0.28 14.55 1.66
C GLY A 41 -1.81 14.48 1.75
N ILE A 42 -2.36 13.27 2.00
CA ILE A 42 -3.79 13.07 2.29
C ILE A 42 -4.21 13.90 3.51
N GLY A 43 -3.44 13.84 4.59
CA GLY A 43 -3.66 14.65 5.80
C GLY A 43 -3.58 16.16 5.53
N ASP A 44 -2.59 16.60 4.74
CA ASP A 44 -2.44 18.00 4.35
C ASP A 44 -3.62 18.50 3.49
N ALA A 45 -4.28 17.61 2.76
CA ALA A 45 -5.49 17.90 1.99
C ALA A 45 -6.77 17.91 2.85
N GLY A 46 -6.68 17.66 4.16
CA GLY A 46 -7.81 17.70 5.10
C GLY A 46 -8.59 16.39 5.23
N PHE A 47 -8.03 15.27 4.76
CA PHE A 47 -8.61 13.94 4.94
C PHE A 47 -7.94 13.20 6.09
N THR A 48 -8.73 12.43 6.82
CA THR A 48 -8.23 11.52 7.84
C THR A 48 -8.00 10.14 7.23
N THR A 49 -6.74 9.69 7.18
CA THR A 49 -6.43 8.33 6.72
C THR A 49 -6.84 7.33 7.79
N ILE A 50 -7.80 6.47 7.47
CA ILE A 50 -8.38 5.52 8.43
C ILE A 50 -7.75 4.14 8.32
N MET A 51 -7.20 3.82 7.16
CA MET A 51 -6.53 2.55 6.89
C MET A 51 -5.45 2.74 5.84
N ALA A 52 -4.32 2.06 6.03
CA ALA A 52 -3.26 1.97 5.06
C ALA A 52 -2.83 0.51 4.83
N ALA A 53 -2.47 0.14 3.61
CA ALA A 53 -2.12 -1.24 3.29
C ALA A 53 -0.80 -1.34 2.54
N ASN A 54 0.03 -2.32 2.91
CA ASN A 54 1.32 -2.58 2.27
C ASN A 54 1.76 -4.02 2.50
N HIS A 55 2.40 -4.68 1.53
CA HIS A 55 2.90 -6.05 1.70
C HIS A 55 4.13 -6.14 2.61
N ASN A 56 4.86 -5.04 2.83
CA ASN A 56 6.14 -5.08 3.53
C ASN A 56 6.02 -4.68 5.00
N GLU A 57 6.19 -5.64 5.90
CA GLU A 57 6.11 -5.45 7.36
C GLU A 57 7.04 -4.31 7.87
N TYR A 58 8.25 -4.17 7.33
CA TYR A 58 9.16 -3.10 7.74
C TYR A 58 8.61 -1.72 7.37
N LYS A 59 8.03 -1.57 6.17
CA LYS A 59 7.38 -0.33 5.75
C LYS A 59 6.18 -0.01 6.64
N VAL A 60 5.36 -1.02 6.95
CA VAL A 60 4.21 -0.87 7.85
C VAL A 60 4.65 -0.42 9.25
N ARG A 61 5.69 -1.02 9.84
CA ARG A 61 6.19 -0.57 11.16
C ARG A 61 6.65 0.88 11.20
N VAL A 62 7.24 1.37 10.12
CA VAL A 62 7.62 2.79 9.99
C VAL A 62 6.36 3.65 9.83
N HIS A 63 5.43 3.20 9.00
CA HIS A 63 4.15 3.88 8.77
C HIS A 63 3.29 3.97 10.05
N GLU A 64 3.22 2.91 10.87
CA GLU A 64 2.55 2.90 12.19
C GLU A 64 3.10 3.99 13.12
N ARG A 65 4.42 4.22 13.09
CA ARG A 65 5.06 5.28 13.88
C ARG A 65 4.74 6.68 13.37
N ASN A 66 4.67 6.85 12.05
CA ASN A 66 4.39 8.13 11.41
C ASN A 66 2.91 8.51 11.47
N HIS A 67 2.03 7.51 11.37
CA HIS A 67 0.57 7.66 11.25
C HIS A 67 -0.14 6.71 12.22
N PRO A 68 -0.06 6.96 13.54
CA PRO A 68 -0.55 6.04 14.57
C PRO A 68 -2.08 5.93 14.66
N ASP A 69 -2.81 6.82 14.00
CA ASP A 69 -4.28 6.88 14.03
C ASP A 69 -4.95 6.06 12.91
N ALA A 70 -4.16 5.53 11.97
CA ALA A 70 -4.62 4.66 10.88
C ALA A 70 -4.50 3.18 11.29
N ASP A 71 -5.45 2.35 10.84
CA ASP A 71 -5.30 0.89 10.86
C ASP A 71 -4.36 0.45 9.72
N HIS A 72 -3.74 -0.73 9.83
CA HIS A 72 -2.85 -1.26 8.80
C HIS A 72 -3.16 -2.69 8.39
N TRP A 73 -3.03 -2.96 7.09
CA TRP A 73 -2.92 -4.31 6.56
C TRP A 73 -1.50 -4.57 6.05
N ILE A 74 -0.89 -5.62 6.58
CA ILE A 74 0.29 -6.25 5.98
C ILE A 74 -0.23 -7.35 5.06
N ALA A 75 -0.37 -7.05 3.78
CA ALA A 75 -1.01 -7.96 2.81
C ALA A 75 -0.59 -7.64 1.36
N ASP A 76 -0.68 -8.65 0.50
CA ASP A 76 -0.69 -8.48 -0.94
C ASP A 76 -2.11 -8.05 -1.37
N LEU A 77 -2.23 -7.00 -2.17
CA LEU A 77 -3.52 -6.50 -2.68
C LEU A 77 -3.74 -6.79 -4.16
N VAL A 78 -2.75 -7.41 -4.81
CA VAL A 78 -2.64 -7.55 -6.26
C VAL A 78 -2.84 -9.00 -6.68
N ASP A 79 -2.09 -9.94 -6.09
CA ASP A 79 -2.10 -11.35 -6.47
C ASP A 79 -3.12 -12.16 -5.65
N PRO A 80 -4.26 -12.60 -6.24
CA PRO A 80 -5.28 -13.38 -5.52
C PRO A 80 -4.81 -14.77 -5.09
N GLU A 81 -3.75 -15.30 -5.70
CA GLU A 81 -3.18 -16.61 -5.37
C GLU A 81 -2.13 -16.51 -4.25
N ALA A 82 -1.73 -15.30 -3.84
CA ALA A 82 -0.82 -15.09 -2.74
C ALA A 82 -1.45 -15.54 -1.40
N ALA A 83 -0.66 -16.23 -0.57
CA ALA A 83 -1.11 -16.72 0.73
C ALA A 83 -1.51 -15.59 1.71
N ASP A 84 -0.95 -14.39 1.51
CA ASP A 84 -1.25 -13.17 2.23
C ASP A 84 -2.09 -12.17 1.41
N TYR A 85 -2.83 -12.66 0.41
CA TYR A 85 -3.78 -11.84 -0.32
C TYR A 85 -4.87 -11.28 0.61
N HIS A 86 -5.19 -10.00 0.41
CA HIS A 86 -6.35 -9.35 0.98
C HIS A 86 -7.01 -8.49 -0.09
N SER A 87 -8.31 -8.69 -0.32
CA SER A 87 -9.00 -7.93 -1.36
C SER A 87 -9.11 -6.46 -0.97
N ALA A 88 -8.73 -5.56 -1.88
CA ALA A 88 -8.97 -4.13 -1.70
C ALA A 88 -10.47 -3.79 -1.54
N ARG A 89 -11.37 -4.70 -1.94
CA ARG A 89 -12.83 -4.58 -1.75
C ARG A 89 -13.29 -4.77 -0.31
N ASP A 90 -12.49 -5.47 0.50
CA ASP A 90 -12.80 -5.77 1.90
C ASP A 90 -12.28 -4.68 2.86
N LEU A 91 -11.59 -3.68 2.31
CA LEU A 91 -11.15 -2.48 3.02
C LEU A 91 -12.38 -1.61 3.40
N PRO A 92 -12.31 -0.83 4.49
CA PRO A 92 -13.41 0.00 4.92
C PRO A 92 -13.74 1.04 3.84
N PRO A 93 -15.02 1.42 3.71
CA PRO A 93 -15.42 2.49 2.81
C PRO A 93 -14.79 3.81 3.23
N ALA A 94 -14.42 4.63 2.24
CA ALA A 94 -13.85 5.95 2.45
C ALA A 94 -14.26 6.91 1.33
N ASP A 95 -14.16 8.21 1.60
CA ASP A 95 -14.44 9.28 0.64
C ASP A 95 -13.32 9.41 -0.41
N LEU A 96 -12.10 9.03 -0.02
CA LEU A 96 -10.93 9.02 -0.88
C LEU A 96 -10.22 7.66 -0.82
N LEU A 97 -9.93 7.11 -2.00
CA LEU A 97 -8.97 6.03 -2.16
C LEU A 97 -7.74 6.60 -2.88
N ALA A 98 -6.59 6.51 -2.22
CA ALA A 98 -5.30 6.88 -2.80
C ALA A 98 -4.44 5.62 -2.93
N ALA A 99 -3.67 5.52 -4.03
CA ALA A 99 -2.83 4.35 -4.29
C ALA A 99 -1.46 4.77 -4.83
N GLY A 100 -0.41 4.51 -4.04
CA GLY A 100 0.99 4.77 -4.40
C GLY A 100 1.64 3.60 -5.14
N VAL A 101 1.13 3.27 -6.33
CA VAL A 101 1.62 2.11 -7.12
C VAL A 101 3.08 2.25 -7.53
N SER A 102 3.76 1.11 -7.74
CA SER A 102 5.16 1.07 -8.18
C SER A 102 5.34 1.82 -9.49
N CYS A 103 6.30 2.75 -9.53
CA CYS A 103 6.71 3.43 -10.75
C CYS A 103 7.92 2.77 -11.42
N VAL A 104 8.48 1.70 -10.84
CA VAL A 104 9.73 1.07 -11.29
C VAL A 104 9.66 0.76 -12.77
N ASN A 105 8.68 -0.03 -13.20
CA ASN A 105 8.54 -0.38 -14.62
C ASN A 105 7.98 0.78 -15.45
N HIS A 106 7.10 1.61 -14.89
CA HIS A 106 6.40 2.69 -15.60
C HIS A 106 7.19 4.01 -15.77
N SER A 107 8.39 4.10 -15.20
CA SER A 107 9.23 5.30 -15.33
C SER A 107 10.09 5.25 -16.58
N LEU A 108 10.28 6.41 -17.23
CA LEU A 108 11.24 6.56 -18.34
C LEU A 108 12.63 6.05 -17.98
N ALA A 109 13.05 6.26 -16.72
CA ALA A 109 14.35 5.82 -16.22
C ALA A 109 14.56 4.30 -16.35
N ASN A 110 13.52 3.50 -16.16
CA ASN A 110 13.61 2.05 -16.31
C ASN A 110 13.23 1.56 -17.72
N THR A 111 12.31 2.26 -18.39
CA THR A 111 11.90 1.93 -19.76
C THR A 111 13.07 1.96 -20.75
N VAL A 112 14.04 2.87 -20.57
CA VAL A 112 15.27 2.90 -21.40
C VAL A 112 16.06 1.58 -21.24
N ARG A 113 16.21 1.09 -20.01
CA ARG A 113 16.94 -0.15 -19.73
C ARG A 113 16.20 -1.38 -20.26
N ALA A 114 14.86 -1.37 -20.23
CA ALA A 114 14.01 -2.40 -20.79
C ALA A 114 14.23 -2.57 -22.30
N TYR A 115 14.18 -1.45 -23.03
CA TYR A 115 14.37 -1.44 -24.48
C TYR A 115 15.78 -1.84 -24.90
N GLU A 116 16.82 -1.47 -24.13
CA GLU A 116 18.19 -1.95 -24.35
C GLU A 116 18.32 -3.48 -24.26
N GLN A 117 17.45 -4.12 -23.48
CA GLN A 117 17.39 -5.58 -23.31
C GLN A 117 16.40 -6.25 -24.29
N GLY A 118 15.79 -5.48 -25.20
CA GLY A 118 14.81 -5.98 -26.16
C GLY A 118 13.44 -6.31 -25.56
N LEU A 119 13.18 -5.88 -24.33
CA LEU A 119 11.91 -6.08 -23.62
C LEU A 119 11.02 -4.85 -23.76
N THR A 120 9.70 -5.06 -23.75
CA THR A 120 8.73 -3.98 -23.63
C THR A 120 8.40 -3.68 -22.16
N LEU A 121 7.74 -2.54 -21.95
CA LEU A 121 7.26 -2.09 -20.65
C LEU A 121 6.42 -3.14 -19.89
N PHE A 122 5.68 -3.98 -20.63
CA PHE A 122 4.75 -4.97 -20.07
C PHE A 122 5.35 -6.37 -19.93
N GLU A 123 6.55 -6.58 -20.46
CA GLU A 123 7.27 -7.86 -20.40
C GLU A 123 8.32 -7.88 -19.27
N LEU A 124 8.50 -6.75 -18.57
CA LEU A 124 9.33 -6.67 -17.38
C LEU A 124 8.49 -7.03 -16.14
N GLU A 125 8.79 -8.19 -15.57
CA GLU A 125 8.23 -8.61 -14.29
C GLU A 125 8.83 -7.78 -13.14
N ASP A 126 7.99 -7.41 -12.17
CA ASP A 126 8.43 -6.77 -10.92
C ASP A 126 9.13 -7.84 -10.04
N PRO A 127 10.37 -7.62 -9.58
CA PRO A 127 11.12 -8.62 -8.80
C PRO A 127 10.57 -8.89 -7.39
#